data_AF-A0A822XKT2-F1
#
_entry.id   AF-A0A822XKT2-F1
#
_cell.length_a   1.000
_cell.length_b   1.000
_cell.length_c   1.000
_cell.angle_alpha   90.00
_cell.angle_beta   90.00
_cell.angle_gamma   90.00
#
_symmetry.space_group_name_H-M   'P 1'
#
loop_
_entity.id
_entity.type
_entity.pdbx_description
1 polymer ?
#
loop_
_entity_poly.entity_id
_entity_poly.type
_entity_poly.pdbx_seq_one_letter_code
_entity_poly.pdbx_strand_id
1 'polypeptide(L)'
;MADRGRLVCIEELPSHLILEILSSGRLSAADLACLEQTSRLFRGSHDISPLKFRSLVDFAAFQLCDSHPIFGAMPSNAQKELFDRCSENWKRVLRFLQSVEQSSDMVETSAGNQMQITTGRYHTLLISGSSVYSCGSNLCGVLGHCSGVTQCVTFSRINFPSLSHVVHVSASHNHAAFVMQSGEVFTCGDNSSFCCGHGEAGRPIFRPRLVEALKGVPCKQVATGLSFTMFLTREGHVYTCGTNTHGQLGHGDSLDRSTPKIVEQLERVGSVVQVAAGPSYSLAVTSDGTVHSFGSGSNFCLGHGEQHNELQPRVIQSFKRKGIHVIRVSAGDEHVVALDSSGYVYTWGKGYCGALGHGDEIDKTTPELLSSLKSHLAVQVCARKRKTFVLVDDGSAFGFGWMGFGSLGFTDRELSDKILKPRVLDSLRSHHISQISTGLYHTVVVTNRGLIFGFGDNERAQLGHESLRGCLKPTEIIVPETINEAADMEECV
;
A
#
# COMPACT_ATOMS: atom_id res chain seq x y z
N MET A 1 -1.71 1.90 28.02
CA MET A 1 -2.00 1.60 29.43
C MET A 1 -1.53 0.19 29.71
N ALA A 2 -0.80 0.02 30.81
CA ALA A 2 -0.12 -1.21 31.18
C ALA A 2 -1.04 -2.43 31.21
N ASP A 3 -0.58 -3.50 30.55
CA ASP A 3 -1.18 -4.82 30.55
C ASP A 3 -1.15 -5.38 31.97
N ARG A 4 -2.30 -5.41 32.65
CA ARG A 4 -2.43 -6.08 33.94
C ARG A 4 -2.45 -7.57 33.66
N GLY A 5 -1.36 -8.25 34.00
CA GLY A 5 -1.19 -9.69 33.88
C GLY A 5 -2.43 -10.47 34.29
N ARG A 6 -3.15 -10.98 33.29
CA ARG A 6 -4.14 -12.03 33.46
C ARG A 6 -3.39 -13.25 33.97
N LEU A 7 -3.77 -13.75 35.15
CA LEU A 7 -3.30 -15.04 35.64
C LEU A 7 -3.84 -16.12 34.68
N VAL A 8 -2.99 -16.61 33.80
CA VAL A 8 -3.30 -17.73 32.89
C VAL A 8 -3.31 -19.01 33.73
N CYS A 9 -4.45 -19.70 33.76
CA CYS A 9 -4.52 -21.01 34.40
C CYS A 9 -3.62 -22.00 33.66
N ILE A 10 -2.99 -22.96 34.36
CA ILE A 10 -2.07 -23.94 33.73
C ILE A 10 -2.75 -24.74 32.61
N GLU A 11 -4.07 -24.88 32.67
CA GLU A 11 -4.94 -25.53 31.68
C GLU A 11 -5.11 -24.69 30.39
N GLU A 12 -4.96 -23.36 30.47
CA GLU A 12 -5.03 -22.43 29.34
C GLU A 12 -3.65 -22.17 28.68
N LEU A 13 -2.57 -22.59 29.34
CA LEU A 13 -1.18 -22.40 28.90
C LEU A 13 -0.94 -22.89 27.46
N PRO A 14 -1.45 -24.07 27.02
CA PRO A 14 -1.26 -24.54 25.65
C PRO A 14 -1.88 -23.60 24.61
N SER A 15 -3.08 -23.07 24.88
CA SER A 15 -3.78 -22.15 23.98
C SER A 15 -3.10 -20.78 23.93
N HIS A 16 -2.63 -20.27 25.08
CA HIS A 16 -1.88 -19.02 25.16
C HIS A 16 -0.56 -19.08 24.37
N LEU A 17 0.22 -20.15 24.56
CA LEU A 17 1.47 -20.37 23.83
C LEU A 17 1.23 -20.48 22.32
N ILE A 18 0.19 -21.22 21.90
CA ILE A 18 -0.17 -21.31 20.48
C ILE A 18 -0.56 -19.93 19.93
N LEU A 19 -1.29 -19.12 20.68
CA LEU A 19 -1.69 -17.78 20.28
C LEU A 19 -0.49 -16.84 20.15
N GLU A 20 0.45 -16.87 21.11
CA GLU A 20 1.72 -16.13 20.99
C GLU A 20 2.54 -16.57 19.78
N ILE A 21 2.65 -17.88 19.55
CA ILE A 21 3.40 -18.43 18.43
C ILE A 21 2.77 -18.00 17.09
N LEU A 22 1.44 -18.07 16.95
CA LEU A 22 0.74 -17.64 15.73
C LEU A 22 0.82 -16.12 15.53
N SER A 23 0.78 -15.35 16.62
CA SER A 23 0.93 -13.89 16.58
C SER A 23 2.35 -13.45 16.22
N SER A 24 3.35 -14.28 16.51
CA SER A 24 4.76 -13.98 16.19
C SER A 24 5.07 -14.02 14.69
N GLY A 25 4.22 -14.65 13.86
CA GLY A 25 4.37 -14.70 12.39
C GLY A 25 5.59 -15.48 11.86
N ARG A 26 6.47 -16.02 12.73
CA ARG A 26 7.80 -16.55 12.37
C ARG A 26 7.87 -18.04 12.07
N LEU A 27 6.75 -18.73 11.86
CA LEU A 27 6.76 -20.18 11.69
C LEU A 27 6.87 -20.60 10.22
N SER A 28 7.80 -21.52 9.96
CA SER A 28 7.83 -22.22 8.68
C SER A 28 6.59 -23.13 8.52
N ALA A 29 6.32 -23.59 7.30
CA ALA A 29 5.24 -24.56 7.05
C ALA A 29 5.44 -25.87 7.84
N ALA A 30 6.69 -26.28 8.07
CA ALA A 30 7.04 -27.47 8.84
C ALA A 30 6.74 -27.27 10.33
N ASP A 31 7.12 -26.12 10.89
CA ASP A 31 6.87 -25.81 12.30
C ASP A 31 5.37 -25.70 12.58
N LEU A 32 4.61 -25.07 11.67
CA LEU A 32 3.16 -24.98 11.78
C LEU A 32 2.47 -26.35 11.65
N ALA A 33 3.03 -27.26 10.84
CA ALA A 33 2.55 -28.64 10.74
C ALA A 33 2.84 -29.46 12.01
N CYS A 34 4.03 -29.28 12.60
CA CYS A 34 4.39 -29.90 13.87
C CYS A 34 3.51 -29.39 15.02
N LEU A 35 3.28 -28.07 15.08
CA LEU A 35 2.37 -27.44 16.04
C LEU A 35 0.94 -27.95 15.87
N GLU A 36 0.47 -28.08 14.63
CA GLU A 36 -0.84 -28.66 14.32
C GLU A 36 -0.94 -30.13 14.77
N GLN A 37 0.06 -30.97 14.52
CA GLN A 37 0.04 -32.36 14.96
C GLN A 37 0.03 -32.48 16.48
N THR A 38 0.86 -31.69 17.15
CA THR A 38 0.97 -31.67 18.61
C THR A 38 -0.33 -31.17 19.25
N SER A 39 -0.95 -30.13 18.69
CA SER A 39 -2.21 -29.57 19.20
C SER A 39 -3.41 -30.51 19.10
N ARG A 40 -3.42 -31.43 18.13
CA ARG A 40 -4.48 -32.46 18.01
C ARG A 40 -4.46 -33.48 19.15
N LEU A 41 -3.33 -33.66 19.82
CA LEU A 41 -3.22 -34.57 20.98
C LEU A 41 -3.97 -34.03 22.21
N PHE A 42 -4.17 -32.71 22.28
CA PHE A 42 -4.96 -32.06 23.33
C PHE A 42 -6.47 -32.08 23.05
N ARG A 43 -6.91 -32.77 21.98
CA ARG A 43 -8.33 -32.91 21.66
C ARG A 43 -8.96 -33.89 22.64
N GLY A 44 -9.79 -33.39 23.55
CA GLY A 44 -10.64 -34.22 24.42
C GLY A 44 -10.25 -34.26 25.91
N SER A 45 -9.26 -33.50 26.35
CA SER A 45 -9.10 -33.16 27.77
C SER A 45 -9.88 -31.87 28.05
N HIS A 46 -10.87 -31.94 28.93
CA HIS A 46 -11.74 -30.89 29.48
C HIS A 46 -11.64 -29.48 28.85
N ASP A 47 -12.73 -29.01 28.23
CA ASP A 47 -13.09 -27.59 27.95
C ASP A 47 -12.15 -26.67 27.14
N ILE A 48 -10.96 -27.10 26.71
CA ILE A 48 -9.96 -26.16 26.13
C ILE A 48 -10.18 -25.86 24.62
N SER A 49 -10.89 -26.71 23.86
CA SER A 49 -11.26 -26.45 22.45
C SER A 49 -12.73 -26.76 22.21
N PRO A 50 -13.54 -25.86 21.63
CA PRO A 50 -14.90 -26.21 21.22
C PRO A 50 -14.86 -27.36 20.21
N LEU A 51 -15.78 -28.33 20.34
CA LEU A 51 -15.89 -29.52 19.47
C LEU A 51 -16.01 -29.19 17.97
N LYS A 52 -16.35 -27.93 17.65
CA LYS A 52 -16.49 -27.42 16.28
C LYS A 52 -15.15 -27.20 15.55
N PHE A 53 -14.02 -27.14 16.26
CA PHE A 53 -12.70 -26.85 15.67
C PHE A 53 -11.84 -28.11 15.48
N ARG A 54 -10.93 -28.06 14.49
CA ARG A 54 -10.11 -29.22 14.11
C ARG A 54 -8.93 -29.45 15.06
N SER A 55 -8.39 -28.37 15.65
CA SER A 55 -7.26 -28.36 16.58
C SER A 55 -7.28 -27.10 17.45
N LEU A 56 -6.46 -27.04 18.50
CA LEU A 56 -6.25 -25.78 19.26
C LEU A 56 -5.64 -24.67 18.39
N VAL A 57 -4.81 -25.02 17.41
CA VAL A 57 -4.24 -24.04 16.46
C VAL A 57 -5.33 -23.46 15.55
N ASP A 58 -6.27 -24.29 15.10
CA ASP A 58 -7.42 -23.84 14.30
C ASP A 58 -8.35 -22.92 15.12
N PHE A 59 -8.56 -23.24 16.41
CA PHE A 59 -9.31 -22.37 17.32
C PHE A 59 -8.59 -21.05 17.63
N ALA A 60 -7.28 -21.09 17.91
CA ALA A 60 -6.48 -19.88 18.14
C ALA A 60 -6.41 -19.00 16.89
N ALA A 61 -6.27 -19.61 15.70
CA ALA A 61 -6.32 -18.87 14.45
C ALA A 61 -7.70 -18.20 14.24
N PHE A 62 -8.79 -18.88 14.57
CA PHE A 62 -10.12 -18.27 14.57
C PHE A 62 -10.20 -17.07 15.52
N GLN A 63 -9.71 -17.19 16.76
CA GLN A 63 -9.71 -16.08 17.71
C GLN A 63 -8.91 -14.87 17.21
N LEU A 64 -7.74 -15.12 16.61
CA LEU A 64 -6.92 -14.07 16.00
C LEU A 64 -7.66 -13.40 14.84
N CYS A 65 -8.27 -14.20 13.95
CA CYS A 65 -9.13 -13.67 12.88
C CYS A 65 -10.30 -12.85 13.42
N ASP A 66 -11.03 -13.35 14.40
CA ASP A 66 -12.20 -12.67 14.99
C ASP A 66 -11.82 -11.32 15.61
N SER A 67 -10.63 -11.24 16.23
CA SER A 67 -10.06 -10.01 16.77
C SER A 67 -9.42 -9.08 15.72
N HIS A 68 -9.20 -9.56 14.50
CA HIS A 68 -8.50 -8.80 13.46
C HIS A 68 -9.38 -7.66 12.95
N PRO A 69 -8.90 -6.40 12.86
CA PRO A 69 -9.72 -5.25 12.50
C PRO A 69 -10.48 -5.41 11.18
N ILE A 70 -9.80 -5.92 10.15
CA ILE A 70 -10.40 -6.21 8.84
C ILE A 70 -11.53 -7.24 8.95
N PHE A 71 -11.32 -8.39 9.60
CA PHE A 71 -12.32 -9.47 9.67
C PHE A 71 -13.46 -9.17 10.64
N GLY A 72 -13.17 -8.56 11.80
CA GLY A 72 -14.18 -8.14 12.77
C GLY A 72 -15.12 -7.05 12.23
N ALA A 73 -14.66 -6.21 11.29
CA ALA A 73 -15.48 -5.18 10.66
C ALA A 73 -16.34 -5.69 9.48
N MET A 74 -16.06 -6.91 8.98
CA MET A 74 -16.82 -7.49 7.87
C MET A 74 -18.25 -7.86 8.30
N PRO A 75 -19.24 -7.71 7.41
CA PRO A 75 -20.55 -8.33 7.61
C PRO A 75 -20.43 -9.87 7.55
N SER A 76 -21.32 -10.59 8.24
CA SER A 76 -21.21 -12.05 8.41
C SER A 76 -21.18 -12.85 7.10
N ASN A 77 -21.81 -12.33 6.04
CA ASN A 77 -21.75 -12.92 4.69
C ASN A 77 -20.34 -12.82 4.09
N ALA A 78 -19.64 -11.69 4.26
CA ALA A 78 -18.28 -11.51 3.79
C ALA A 78 -17.27 -12.35 4.61
N GLN A 79 -17.47 -12.45 5.93
CA GLN A 79 -16.70 -13.36 6.79
C GLN A 79 -16.81 -14.81 6.32
N LYS A 80 -18.04 -15.26 6.03
CA LYS A 80 -18.29 -16.60 5.50
C LYS A 80 -17.66 -16.79 4.13
N GLU A 81 -17.84 -15.85 3.20
CA GLU A 81 -17.24 -15.91 1.86
C GLU A 81 -15.71 -16.05 1.95
N LEU A 82 -15.03 -15.24 2.78
CA LEU A 82 -13.59 -15.35 2.96
C LEU A 82 -13.18 -16.71 3.54
N PHE A 83 -13.92 -17.22 4.53
CA PHE A 83 -13.67 -18.53 5.11
C PHE A 83 -13.82 -19.66 4.07
N ASP A 84 -14.89 -19.61 3.26
CA ASP A 84 -15.16 -20.57 2.19
C ASP A 84 -14.05 -20.51 1.11
N ARG A 85 -13.62 -19.30 0.71
CA ARG A 85 -12.49 -19.10 -0.21
C ARG A 85 -11.16 -19.62 0.35
N CYS A 86 -10.98 -19.54 1.66
CA CYS A 86 -9.85 -20.11 2.38
C CYS A 86 -9.99 -21.63 2.60
N SER A 87 -10.93 -22.29 1.91
CA SER A 87 -11.17 -23.74 2.00
C SER A 87 -11.53 -24.19 3.43
N GLU A 88 -12.32 -23.36 4.11
CA GLU A 88 -12.78 -23.60 5.49
C GLU A 88 -11.62 -23.84 6.47
N ASN A 89 -10.57 -23.01 6.37
CA ASN A 89 -9.35 -23.13 7.16
C ASN A 89 -8.95 -21.79 7.78
N TRP A 90 -9.11 -21.67 9.10
CA TRP A 90 -8.83 -20.43 9.82
C TRP A 90 -7.38 -19.98 9.74
N LYS A 91 -6.43 -20.91 9.56
CA LYS A 91 -5.01 -20.57 9.38
C LYS A 91 -4.76 -19.92 8.02
N ARG A 92 -5.50 -20.30 6.97
CA ARG A 92 -5.45 -19.60 5.68
C ARG A 92 -6.09 -18.22 5.76
N VAL A 93 -7.21 -18.08 6.48
CA VAL A 93 -7.83 -16.77 6.73
C VAL A 93 -6.86 -15.86 7.46
N LEU A 94 -6.23 -16.33 8.55
CA LEU A 94 -5.27 -15.56 9.32
C LEU A 94 -4.09 -15.11 8.46
N ARG A 95 -3.51 -16.04 7.68
CA ARG A 95 -2.41 -15.71 6.75
C ARG A 95 -2.83 -14.70 5.70
N PHE A 96 -4.02 -14.82 5.12
CA PHE A 96 -4.54 -13.85 4.17
C PHE A 96 -4.60 -12.44 4.78
N LEU A 97 -5.17 -12.32 5.98
CA LEU A 97 -5.29 -11.04 6.69
C LEU A 97 -3.91 -10.44 6.98
N GLN A 98 -2.97 -11.24 7.49
CA GLN A 98 -1.58 -10.83 7.73
C GLN A 98 -0.88 -10.39 6.43
N SER A 99 -1.05 -11.13 5.34
CA SER A 99 -0.46 -10.78 4.04
C SER A 99 -1.02 -9.48 3.46
N VAL A 100 -2.31 -9.19 3.67
CA VAL A 100 -2.93 -7.92 3.26
C VAL A 100 -2.28 -6.75 4.01
N GLU A 101 -2.06 -6.87 5.31
CA GLU A 101 -1.40 -5.83 6.12
C GLU A 101 0.06 -5.65 5.71
N GLN A 102 0.85 -6.73 5.68
CA GLN A 102 2.28 -6.71 5.34
C GLN A 102 2.55 -6.17 3.94
N SER A 103 1.70 -6.49 2.96
CA SER A 103 1.88 -6.01 1.59
C SER A 103 1.51 -4.54 1.39
N SER A 104 0.62 -4.01 2.25
CA SER A 104 0.15 -2.62 2.15
C SER A 104 1.01 -1.61 2.92
N ASP A 105 1.65 -2.05 4.00
CA ASP A 105 2.41 -1.20 4.92
C ASP A 105 3.91 -1.60 4.93
N MET A 106 4.42 -2.03 6.08
CA MET A 106 5.80 -2.52 6.26
C MET A 106 5.85 -4.04 6.09
N VAL A 107 6.70 -4.51 5.18
CA VAL A 107 7.05 -5.91 5.01
C VAL A 107 8.03 -6.32 6.08
N GLU A 108 7.69 -7.31 6.90
CA GLU A 108 8.65 -8.00 7.75
C GLU A 108 9.32 -9.12 6.96
N THR A 109 10.62 -8.98 6.72
CA THR A 109 11.41 -9.98 6.01
C THR A 109 11.82 -11.11 6.94
N SER A 110 12.10 -12.28 6.37
CA SER A 110 12.66 -13.43 7.09
C SER A 110 14.00 -13.16 7.77
N ALA A 111 14.73 -12.11 7.35
CA ALA A 111 15.93 -11.62 8.01
C ALA A 111 15.64 -10.75 9.25
N GLY A 112 14.37 -10.45 9.54
CA GLY A 112 13.95 -9.58 10.64
C GLY A 112 13.98 -8.07 10.30
N ASN A 113 14.30 -7.70 9.06
CA ASN A 113 14.29 -6.32 8.60
C ASN A 113 12.88 -5.91 8.17
N GLN A 114 12.46 -4.72 8.57
CA GLN A 114 11.24 -4.07 8.10
C GLN A 114 11.54 -3.26 6.83
N MET A 115 10.75 -3.44 5.79
CA MET A 115 10.94 -2.77 4.51
C MET A 115 9.64 -2.21 3.95
N GLN A 116 9.71 -1.04 3.34
CA GLN A 116 8.60 -0.50 2.54
C GLN A 116 9.19 0.17 1.30
N ILE A 117 8.63 -0.13 0.12
CA ILE A 117 9.05 0.48 -1.14
C ILE A 117 7.93 1.36 -1.71
N THR A 118 8.28 2.53 -2.20
CA THR A 118 7.37 3.42 -2.92
C THR A 118 8.04 4.00 -4.14
N THR A 119 7.35 3.96 -5.28
CA THR A 119 7.85 4.42 -6.57
C THR A 119 7.00 5.60 -7.06
N GLY A 120 7.67 6.65 -7.49
CA GLY A 120 7.05 7.84 -8.06
C GLY A 120 7.26 7.95 -9.56
N ARG A 121 7.32 9.18 -10.07
CA ARG A 121 7.52 9.45 -11.50
C ARG A 121 8.91 9.05 -11.99
N TYR A 122 9.95 9.54 -11.32
CA TYR A 122 11.37 9.32 -11.67
C TYR A 122 12.22 9.06 -10.43
N HIS A 123 11.63 8.48 -9.38
CA HIS A 123 12.31 8.23 -8.13
C HIS A 123 11.71 7.01 -7.43
N THR A 124 12.48 6.48 -6.50
CA THR A 124 12.07 5.41 -5.58
C THR A 124 12.50 5.76 -4.18
N LEU A 125 11.60 5.58 -3.22
CA LEU A 125 11.84 5.66 -1.79
C LEU A 125 11.80 4.26 -1.20
N LEU A 126 12.75 3.97 -0.31
CA LEU A 126 12.85 2.71 0.40
C LEU A 126 12.99 3.00 1.89
N ILE A 127 12.14 2.40 2.71
CA ILE A 127 12.42 2.23 4.13
C ILE A 127 13.09 0.86 4.30
N SER A 128 14.19 0.81 5.03
CA SER A 128 14.88 -0.43 5.40
C SER A 128 15.39 -0.30 6.84
N GLY A 129 14.79 -1.07 7.75
CA GLY A 129 15.00 -0.92 9.19
C GLY A 129 14.55 0.46 9.68
N SER A 130 15.45 1.19 10.33
CA SER A 130 15.20 2.55 10.83
C SER A 130 15.50 3.66 9.82
N SER A 131 16.06 3.31 8.65
CA SER A 131 16.59 4.28 7.69
C SER A 131 15.71 4.38 6.45
N VAL A 132 15.66 5.59 5.88
CA VAL A 132 15.00 5.84 4.60
C VAL A 132 16.04 6.20 3.56
N TYR A 133 15.88 5.64 2.37
CA TYR A 133 16.75 5.84 1.24
C TYR A 133 15.94 6.33 0.04
N SER A 134 16.60 7.05 -0.85
CA SER A 134 16.02 7.49 -2.11
C SER A 134 17.02 7.38 -3.25
N CYS A 135 16.51 7.08 -4.44
CA CYS A 135 17.24 7.15 -5.70
C CYS A 135 16.37 7.78 -6.78
N GLY A 136 17.00 8.24 -7.87
CA GLY A 136 16.31 8.86 -9.00
C GLY A 136 16.63 10.34 -9.19
N SER A 137 15.71 11.07 -9.82
CA SER A 137 15.84 12.50 -10.11
C SER A 137 15.39 13.37 -8.94
N ASN A 138 16.21 14.35 -8.54
CA ASN A 138 15.95 15.31 -7.46
C ASN A 138 15.70 16.75 -7.94
N LEU A 139 15.31 16.96 -9.21
CA LEU A 139 15.16 18.30 -9.79
C LEU A 139 14.20 19.24 -9.02
N CYS A 140 13.27 18.67 -8.27
CA CYS A 140 12.33 19.40 -7.42
C CYS A 140 12.49 19.08 -5.92
N GLY A 141 13.58 18.47 -5.47
CA GLY A 141 13.77 18.14 -4.04
C GLY A 141 13.01 16.91 -3.53
N VAL A 142 12.37 16.14 -4.43
CA VAL A 142 11.52 14.99 -4.06
C VAL A 142 12.27 13.85 -3.38
N LEU A 143 13.60 13.79 -3.52
CA LEU A 143 14.41 12.78 -2.82
C LEU A 143 14.75 13.15 -1.38
N GLY A 144 14.48 14.39 -0.93
CA GLY A 144 14.79 14.78 0.45
C GLY A 144 16.29 15.05 0.72
N HIS A 145 17.11 15.20 -0.31
CA HIS A 145 18.53 15.58 -0.20
C HIS A 145 18.77 17.08 -0.39
N CYS A 146 19.97 17.58 -0.07
CA CYS A 146 20.30 19.00 -0.24
C CYS A 146 20.16 19.47 -1.69
N SER A 147 20.01 20.78 -1.89
CA SER A 147 19.75 21.39 -3.21
C SER A 147 20.89 21.23 -4.23
N GLY A 148 22.08 20.84 -3.79
CA GLY A 148 23.19 20.51 -4.68
C GLY A 148 23.06 19.14 -5.36
N VAL A 149 22.24 18.23 -4.79
CA VAL A 149 21.99 16.90 -5.35
C VAL A 149 20.88 17.00 -6.37
N THR A 150 21.20 16.79 -7.64
CA THR A 150 20.22 16.81 -8.74
C THR A 150 19.69 15.42 -9.10
N GLN A 151 20.43 14.38 -8.76
CA GLN A 151 20.10 12.97 -9.01
C GLN A 151 20.88 12.07 -8.04
N CYS A 152 20.28 10.96 -7.61
CA CYS A 152 20.94 9.89 -6.86
C CYS A 152 20.96 8.63 -7.72
N VAL A 153 22.16 8.19 -8.14
CA VAL A 153 22.32 7.03 -9.02
C VAL A 153 22.17 5.69 -8.30
N THR A 154 22.45 5.68 -7.00
CA THR A 154 22.23 4.57 -6.07
C THR A 154 21.33 5.05 -4.93
N PHE A 155 20.79 4.11 -4.17
CA PHE A 155 20.04 4.44 -2.95
C PHE A 155 20.92 5.21 -1.96
N SER A 156 20.52 6.45 -1.67
CA SER A 156 21.21 7.36 -0.76
C SER A 156 20.32 7.65 0.44
N ARG A 157 20.89 7.66 1.64
CA ARG A 157 20.14 7.86 2.89
C ARG A 157 19.57 9.28 2.97
N ILE A 158 18.30 9.40 3.35
CA ILE A 158 17.63 10.67 3.60
C ILE A 158 17.88 11.07 5.05
N ASN A 159 18.32 12.32 5.24
CA ASN A 159 18.54 12.88 6.57
C ASN A 159 17.33 13.69 7.02
N PHE A 160 16.79 13.34 8.18
CA PHE A 160 15.68 14.05 8.81
C PHE A 160 16.20 14.98 9.93
N PRO A 161 15.50 16.09 10.23
CA PRO A 161 15.93 17.04 11.27
C PRO A 161 16.01 16.48 12.70
N SER A 162 15.44 15.29 12.97
CA SER A 162 15.46 14.63 14.28
C SER A 162 15.62 13.12 14.10
N LEU A 163 15.97 12.40 15.18
CA LEU A 163 15.94 10.94 15.21
C LEU A 163 14.50 10.47 14.97
N SER A 164 14.18 10.19 13.72
CA SER A 164 12.81 9.97 13.28
C SER A 164 12.69 8.63 12.60
N HIS A 165 11.94 7.72 13.21
CA HIS A 165 11.60 6.44 12.62
C HIS A 165 10.42 6.64 11.66
N VAL A 166 10.66 6.61 10.36
CA VAL A 166 9.62 6.70 9.33
C VAL A 166 8.87 5.37 9.26
N VAL A 167 7.54 5.42 9.30
CA VAL A 167 6.65 4.26 9.27
C VAL A 167 5.79 4.17 8.02
N HIS A 168 5.68 5.26 7.26
CA HIS A 168 4.94 5.28 6.00
C HIS A 168 5.51 6.36 5.07
N VAL A 169 5.69 6.01 3.80
CA VAL A 169 6.08 6.94 2.72
C VAL A 169 5.02 7.02 1.62
N SER A 170 4.89 8.18 1.01
CA SER A 170 4.15 8.34 -0.25
C SER A 170 4.89 9.28 -1.16
N ALA A 171 5.10 8.88 -2.41
CA ALA A 171 5.72 9.71 -3.41
C ALA A 171 5.21 9.34 -4.80
N SER A 172 4.45 10.25 -5.40
CA SER A 172 3.72 10.01 -6.65
C SER A 172 4.38 10.71 -7.83
N HIS A 173 4.38 12.04 -7.82
CA HIS A 173 4.89 12.84 -8.94
C HIS A 173 6.16 13.59 -8.57
N ASN A 174 6.00 14.79 -7.98
CA ASN A 174 7.09 15.73 -7.75
C ASN A 174 7.30 16.07 -6.27
N HIS A 175 6.55 15.46 -5.36
CA HIS A 175 6.71 15.62 -3.93
C HIS A 175 6.52 14.29 -3.20
N ALA A 176 7.12 14.23 -2.01
CA ALA A 176 7.12 13.10 -1.13
C ALA A 176 6.63 13.51 0.27
N ALA A 177 5.98 12.57 0.94
CA ALA A 177 5.50 12.72 2.29
C ALA A 177 5.91 11.50 3.14
N PHE A 178 6.28 11.77 4.39
CA PHE A 178 6.82 10.80 5.34
C PHE A 178 6.03 10.91 6.64
N VAL A 179 5.53 9.79 7.15
CA VAL A 179 4.91 9.71 8.48
C VAL A 179 5.90 9.08 9.43
N MET A 180 6.11 9.73 10.57
CA MET A 180 6.97 9.23 11.64
C MET A 180 6.19 8.31 12.58
N GLN A 181 6.90 7.46 13.33
CA GLN A 181 6.33 6.65 14.42
C GLN A 181 5.65 7.52 15.50
N SER A 182 6.06 8.78 15.65
CA SER A 182 5.38 9.77 16.50
C SER A 182 4.00 10.17 15.96
N GLY A 183 3.76 9.98 14.65
CA GLY A 183 2.61 10.49 13.92
C GLY A 183 2.85 11.84 13.26
N GLU A 184 4.03 12.45 13.44
CA GLU A 184 4.40 13.68 12.75
C GLU A 184 4.59 13.43 11.25
N VAL A 185 4.31 14.46 10.45
CA VAL A 185 4.41 14.39 8.99
C VAL A 185 5.46 15.35 8.49
N PHE A 186 6.37 14.83 7.67
CA PHE A 186 7.35 15.61 6.93
C PHE A 186 7.06 15.54 5.45
N THR A 187 7.29 16.64 4.73
CA THR A 187 7.14 16.71 3.27
C THR A 187 8.36 17.35 2.63
N CYS A 188 8.66 16.95 1.40
CA CYS A 188 9.67 17.56 0.55
C CYS A 188 9.27 17.43 -0.92
N GLY A 189 9.90 18.20 -1.80
CA GLY A 189 9.59 18.23 -3.22
C GLY A 189 9.06 19.56 -3.72
N ASP A 190 8.37 19.51 -4.85
CA ASP A 190 7.64 20.65 -5.40
C ASP A 190 6.60 21.15 -4.39
N ASN A 191 6.53 22.47 -4.23
CA ASN A 191 5.55 23.15 -3.41
C ASN A 191 4.97 24.38 -4.13
N SER A 192 5.05 24.41 -5.46
CA SER A 192 4.45 25.47 -6.30
C SER A 192 2.92 25.54 -6.16
N SER A 193 2.30 24.42 -5.80
CA SER A 193 0.85 24.24 -5.68
C SER A 193 0.40 24.00 -4.24
N PHE A 194 1.21 24.36 -3.25
CA PHE A 194 0.97 24.10 -1.81
C PHE A 194 0.84 22.62 -1.41
N CYS A 195 1.20 21.68 -2.27
CA CYS A 195 1.06 20.24 -2.01
C CYS A 195 1.91 19.73 -0.84
N CYS A 196 2.93 20.47 -0.40
CA CYS A 196 3.68 20.13 0.81
C CYS A 196 3.02 20.64 2.11
N GLY A 197 2.01 21.53 2.03
CA GLY A 197 1.17 21.92 3.17
C GLY A 197 1.75 22.95 4.13
N HIS A 198 2.69 23.77 3.69
CA HIS A 198 3.48 24.67 4.54
C HIS A 198 2.99 26.12 4.63
N GLY A 199 1.81 26.44 4.11
CA GLY A 199 1.21 27.78 4.15
C GLY A 199 1.70 28.74 3.07
N GLU A 200 2.91 28.54 2.57
CA GLU A 200 3.53 29.32 1.50
C GLU A 200 3.72 28.45 0.26
N ALA A 201 3.34 28.96 -0.92
CA ALA A 201 3.74 28.38 -2.20
C ALA A 201 5.08 28.98 -2.61
N GLY A 202 5.92 28.20 -3.27
CA GLY A 202 7.17 28.74 -3.78
C GLY A 202 8.20 27.68 -4.12
N ARG A 203 9.44 27.96 -3.72
CA ARG A 203 10.61 27.16 -4.10
C ARG A 203 10.46 25.71 -3.63
N PRO A 204 11.06 24.75 -4.36
CA PRO A 204 11.06 23.37 -3.94
C PRO A 204 11.71 23.19 -2.57
N ILE A 205 11.19 22.24 -1.81
CA ILE A 205 11.65 21.89 -0.47
C ILE A 205 12.59 20.69 -0.62
N PHE A 206 13.88 20.93 -0.45
CA PHE A 206 14.89 19.91 -0.74
C PHE A 206 15.08 18.92 0.41
N ARG A 207 14.95 19.36 1.66
CA ARG A 207 15.03 18.47 2.83
C ARG A 207 13.65 18.27 3.46
N PRO A 208 13.33 17.06 3.98
CA PRO A 208 12.08 16.82 4.68
C PRO A 208 11.84 17.87 5.76
N ARG A 209 10.70 18.54 5.67
CA ARG A 209 10.29 19.63 6.58
C ARG A 209 9.02 19.24 7.29
N LEU A 210 8.94 19.51 8.59
CA LEU A 210 7.76 19.27 9.40
C LEU A 210 6.57 20.10 8.87
N VAL A 211 5.41 19.46 8.71
CA VAL A 211 4.16 20.13 8.40
C VAL A 211 3.56 20.70 9.69
N GLU A 212 3.97 21.92 10.06
CA GLU A 212 3.60 22.57 11.34
C GLU A 212 2.09 22.60 11.61
N ALA A 213 1.27 22.75 10.57
CA ALA A 213 -0.19 22.76 10.69
C ALA A 213 -0.79 21.41 11.16
N LEU A 214 -0.03 20.32 11.10
CA LEU A 214 -0.41 18.99 11.61
C LEU A 214 0.32 18.63 12.92
N LYS A 215 1.05 19.58 13.53
CA LYS A 215 1.73 19.31 14.80
C LYS A 215 0.70 18.96 15.89
N GLY A 216 0.91 17.82 16.55
CA GLY A 216 -0.04 17.28 17.53
C GLY A 216 -1.23 16.51 16.94
N VAL A 217 -1.29 16.36 15.61
CA VAL A 217 -2.30 15.55 14.91
C VAL A 217 -1.61 14.27 14.42
N PRO A 218 -1.70 13.15 15.15
CA PRO A 218 -0.92 11.95 14.83
C PRO A 218 -1.46 11.27 13.55
N CYS A 219 -0.67 11.31 12.48
CA CYS A 219 -0.94 10.62 11.23
C CYS A 219 -0.49 9.15 11.25
N LYS A 220 -1.12 8.35 10.41
CA LYS A 220 -0.72 6.96 10.11
C LYS A 220 -0.42 6.73 8.63
N GLN A 221 -1.05 7.50 7.74
CA GLN A 221 -0.90 7.32 6.30
C GLN A 221 -0.92 8.69 5.59
N VAL A 222 -0.20 8.76 4.47
CA VAL A 222 -0.22 9.90 3.55
C VAL A 222 -0.42 9.40 2.12
N ALA A 223 -1.11 10.17 1.29
CA ALA A 223 -1.26 9.89 -0.14
C ALA A 223 -0.99 11.16 -0.95
N THR A 224 0.04 11.11 -1.80
CA THR A 224 0.44 12.22 -2.67
C THR A 224 -0.23 12.09 -4.04
N GLY A 225 -0.93 13.15 -4.47
CA GLY A 225 -1.46 13.30 -5.83
C GLY A 225 -0.45 13.98 -6.75
N LEU A 226 -0.92 14.59 -7.85
CA LEU A 226 -0.04 15.38 -8.72
C LEU A 226 0.40 16.68 -8.02
N SER A 227 -0.58 17.42 -7.51
CA SER A 227 -0.41 18.76 -6.93
C SER A 227 -1.18 18.94 -5.61
N PHE A 228 -1.48 17.85 -4.91
CA PHE A 228 -2.15 17.88 -3.61
C PHE A 228 -1.74 16.67 -2.75
N THR A 229 -1.99 16.74 -1.45
CA THR A 229 -1.69 15.67 -0.49
C THR A 229 -2.88 15.40 0.41
N MET A 230 -3.13 14.12 0.70
CA MET A 230 -4.05 13.66 1.73
C MET A 230 -3.27 13.12 2.93
N PHE A 231 -3.73 13.43 4.13
CA PHE A 231 -3.16 12.98 5.40
C PHE A 231 -4.25 12.27 6.19
N LEU A 232 -4.00 11.03 6.60
CA LEU A 232 -4.93 10.23 7.38
C LEU A 232 -4.41 10.08 8.80
N THR A 233 -5.22 10.51 9.78
CA THR A 233 -4.90 10.41 11.20
C THR A 233 -5.10 9.00 11.73
N ARG A 234 -4.51 8.70 12.89
CA ARG A 234 -4.74 7.43 13.61
C ARG A 234 -6.21 7.23 13.99
N GLU A 235 -6.92 8.33 14.22
CA GLU A 235 -8.35 8.37 14.55
C GLU A 235 -9.27 8.27 13.32
N GLY A 236 -8.70 8.25 12.11
CA GLY A 236 -9.48 8.12 10.88
C GLY A 236 -9.99 9.45 10.31
N HIS A 237 -9.49 10.59 10.79
CA HIS A 237 -9.75 11.89 10.19
C HIS A 237 -8.86 12.11 8.96
N VAL A 238 -9.41 12.77 7.93
CA VAL A 238 -8.68 13.07 6.69
C VAL A 238 -8.47 14.56 6.57
N TYR A 239 -7.22 14.97 6.39
CA TYR A 239 -6.83 16.34 6.05
C TYR A 239 -6.32 16.38 4.62
N THR A 240 -6.53 17.49 3.92
CA THR A 240 -6.07 17.68 2.55
C THR A 240 -5.47 19.08 2.36
N CYS A 241 -4.44 19.19 1.50
CA CYS A 241 -3.87 20.47 1.08
C CYS A 241 -3.39 20.42 -0.38
N GLY A 242 -3.18 21.59 -0.98
CA GLY A 242 -2.69 21.75 -2.34
C GLY A 242 -3.73 22.33 -3.31
N THR A 243 -3.63 21.94 -4.57
CA THR A 243 -4.58 22.32 -5.63
C THR A 243 -5.95 21.68 -5.44
N ASN A 244 -7.01 22.44 -5.69
CA ASN A 244 -8.41 22.01 -5.58
C ASN A 244 -9.28 22.35 -6.79
N THR A 245 -8.70 22.65 -7.95
CA THR A 245 -9.45 23.11 -9.14
C THR A 245 -10.61 22.20 -9.57
N HIS A 246 -10.57 20.92 -9.24
CA HIS A 246 -11.60 19.93 -9.57
C HIS A 246 -12.32 19.38 -8.34
N GLY A 247 -12.07 19.91 -7.14
CA GLY A 247 -12.63 19.41 -5.89
C GLY A 247 -11.87 18.28 -5.23
N GLN A 248 -10.63 17.99 -5.67
CA GLN A 248 -9.83 16.86 -5.16
C GLN A 248 -9.48 16.94 -3.67
N LEU A 249 -9.68 18.10 -3.02
CA LEU A 249 -9.53 18.25 -1.58
C LEU A 249 -10.80 17.91 -0.79
N GLY A 250 -11.98 17.86 -1.44
CA GLY A 250 -13.23 17.38 -0.83
C GLY A 250 -13.96 18.39 0.07
N HIS A 251 -13.64 19.69 -0.01
CA HIS A 251 -14.20 20.72 0.86
C HIS A 251 -15.52 21.35 0.38
N GLY A 252 -16.08 20.90 -0.75
CA GLY A 252 -17.29 21.48 -1.32
C GLY A 252 -17.09 22.75 -2.13
N ASP A 253 -15.84 23.08 -2.43
CA ASP A 253 -15.46 24.19 -3.28
C ASP A 253 -14.27 23.76 -4.18
N SER A 254 -13.83 24.69 -5.02
CA SER A 254 -12.67 24.54 -5.91
C SER A 254 -11.47 25.40 -5.47
N LEU A 255 -11.40 25.74 -4.18
CA LEU A 255 -10.38 26.63 -3.63
C LEU A 255 -9.19 25.83 -3.09
N ASP A 256 -7.99 26.22 -3.50
CA ASP A 256 -6.74 25.64 -3.01
C ASP A 256 -6.59 25.82 -1.48
N ARG A 257 -5.77 24.97 -0.88
CA ARG A 257 -5.46 25.02 0.56
C ARG A 257 -3.96 25.02 0.77
N SER A 258 -3.46 26.12 1.33
CA SER A 258 -2.03 26.29 1.57
C SER A 258 -1.52 25.45 2.74
N THR A 259 -2.40 25.06 3.65
CA THR A 259 -2.14 24.15 4.78
C THR A 259 -3.18 23.03 4.83
N PRO A 260 -2.87 21.87 5.42
CA PRO A 260 -3.83 20.80 5.65
C PRO A 260 -5.10 21.29 6.35
N LYS A 261 -6.26 21.00 5.74
CA LYS A 261 -7.58 21.27 6.31
C LYS A 261 -8.36 19.96 6.41
N ILE A 262 -9.09 19.77 7.50
CA ILE A 262 -9.94 18.59 7.69
C ILE A 262 -11.08 18.54 6.65
N VAL A 263 -11.38 17.35 6.14
CA VAL A 263 -12.50 17.07 5.25
C VAL A 263 -13.72 16.70 6.10
N GLU A 264 -14.48 17.72 6.54
CA GLU A 264 -15.61 17.56 7.48
C GLU A 264 -16.64 16.51 7.08
N GLN A 265 -16.83 16.27 5.78
CA GLN A 265 -17.79 15.25 5.33
C GLN A 265 -17.34 13.83 5.61
N LEU A 266 -16.03 13.57 5.56
CA LEU A 266 -15.51 12.24 5.89
C LEU A 266 -15.63 11.96 7.39
N GLU A 267 -15.48 12.99 8.23
CA GLU A 267 -15.67 12.88 9.69
C GLU A 267 -17.10 12.43 10.06
N ARG A 268 -18.10 12.81 9.25
CA ARG A 268 -19.52 12.49 9.52
C ARG A 268 -19.94 11.09 9.07
N VAL A 269 -19.16 10.42 8.21
CA VAL A 269 -19.53 9.12 7.61
C VAL A 269 -18.83 7.93 8.26
N GLY A 270 -17.81 8.16 9.09
CA GLY A 270 -17.12 7.14 9.86
C GLY A 270 -15.60 7.26 9.81
N SER A 271 -14.90 6.39 10.55
CA SER A 271 -13.44 6.37 10.58
C SER A 271 -12.88 5.91 9.23
N VAL A 272 -12.05 6.74 8.60
CA VAL A 272 -11.31 6.36 7.40
C VAL A 272 -10.14 5.42 7.78
N VAL A 273 -10.00 4.32 7.05
CA VAL A 273 -8.94 3.33 7.25
C VAL A 273 -7.86 3.41 6.18
N GLN A 274 -8.18 3.93 4.99
CA GLN A 274 -7.22 4.11 3.91
C GLN A 274 -7.57 5.33 3.05
N VAL A 275 -6.55 6.06 2.58
CA VAL A 275 -6.67 7.08 1.53
C VAL A 275 -5.80 6.74 0.33
N ALA A 276 -6.23 7.15 -0.86
CA ALA A 276 -5.43 7.08 -2.08
C ALA A 276 -5.67 8.31 -2.98
N ALA A 277 -4.61 8.75 -3.65
CA ALA A 277 -4.62 9.93 -4.50
C ALA A 277 -4.19 9.58 -5.93
N GLY A 278 -5.06 9.90 -6.88
CA GLY A 278 -4.73 9.98 -8.30
C GLY A 278 -4.15 11.35 -8.66
N PRO A 279 -4.04 11.70 -9.96
CA PRO A 279 -3.51 13.00 -10.36
C PRO A 279 -4.35 14.17 -9.83
N SER A 280 -5.67 14.07 -9.97
CA SER A 280 -6.62 15.14 -9.62
C SER A 280 -7.91 14.60 -8.98
N TYR A 281 -7.84 13.43 -8.35
CA TYR A 281 -8.96 12.83 -7.64
C TYR A 281 -8.47 12.04 -6.43
N SER A 282 -9.38 11.82 -5.49
CA SER A 282 -9.14 11.26 -4.17
C SER A 282 -10.09 10.11 -3.90
N LEU A 283 -9.60 9.12 -3.16
CA LEU A 283 -10.37 7.99 -2.67
C LEU A 283 -10.16 7.88 -1.16
N ALA A 284 -11.23 7.56 -0.44
CA ALA A 284 -11.19 7.25 0.98
C ALA A 284 -12.03 5.99 1.23
N VAL A 285 -11.46 5.05 2.00
CA VAL A 285 -12.13 3.82 2.43
C VAL A 285 -12.40 3.93 3.92
N THR A 286 -13.66 3.81 4.33
CA THR A 286 -14.07 3.80 5.73
C THR A 286 -13.97 2.41 6.35
N SER A 287 -13.97 2.31 7.67
CA SER A 287 -13.82 1.05 8.41
C SER A 287 -14.93 0.03 8.14
N ASP A 288 -16.10 0.47 7.67
CA ASP A 288 -17.20 -0.40 7.24
C ASP A 288 -17.06 -0.90 5.79
N GLY A 289 -15.95 -0.55 5.12
CA GLY A 289 -15.64 -0.93 3.75
C GLY A 289 -16.31 -0.06 2.68
N THR A 290 -16.97 1.04 3.07
CA THR A 290 -17.54 2.00 2.12
C THR A 290 -16.42 2.80 1.45
N VAL A 291 -16.51 2.97 0.12
CA VAL A 291 -15.56 3.78 -0.66
C VAL A 291 -16.21 5.11 -1.03
N HIS A 292 -15.52 6.20 -0.72
CA HIS A 292 -15.83 7.55 -1.15
C HIS A 292 -14.83 8.03 -2.19
N SER A 293 -15.31 8.74 -3.20
CA SER A 293 -14.49 9.35 -4.25
C SER A 293 -14.86 10.81 -4.45
N PHE A 294 -13.86 11.64 -4.75
CA PHE A 294 -14.05 13.08 -5.01
C PHE A 294 -12.91 13.65 -5.86
N GLY A 295 -13.11 14.83 -6.45
CA GLY A 295 -12.21 15.47 -7.40
C GLY A 295 -12.67 15.32 -8.84
N SER A 296 -11.72 15.20 -9.77
CA SER A 296 -12.01 15.15 -11.20
C SER A 296 -12.77 13.88 -11.60
N GLY A 297 -13.90 14.05 -12.28
CA GLY A 297 -14.67 12.96 -12.90
C GLY A 297 -14.05 12.39 -14.17
N SER A 298 -12.94 12.98 -14.64
CA SER A 298 -12.24 12.54 -15.84
C SER A 298 -11.88 11.06 -15.77
N ASN A 299 -11.85 10.40 -16.93
CA ASN A 299 -11.52 8.98 -17.05
C ASN A 299 -12.42 8.02 -16.25
N PHE A 300 -13.57 8.48 -15.73
CA PHE A 300 -14.47 7.69 -14.88
C PHE A 300 -13.84 7.17 -13.59
N CYS A 301 -12.71 7.75 -13.14
CA CYS A 301 -11.98 7.27 -11.96
C CYS A 301 -12.79 7.37 -10.65
N LEU A 302 -13.82 8.23 -10.61
CA LEU A 302 -14.72 8.30 -9.46
C LEU A 302 -15.72 7.12 -9.38
N GLY A 303 -15.88 6.33 -10.45
CA GLY A 303 -16.67 5.09 -10.40
C GLY A 303 -18.18 5.27 -10.24
N HIS A 304 -18.71 6.47 -10.51
CA HIS A 304 -20.14 6.79 -10.39
C HIS A 304 -20.95 6.51 -11.66
N GLY A 305 -20.32 6.07 -12.75
CA GLY A 305 -20.98 5.86 -14.05
C GLY A 305 -20.94 7.09 -14.98
N GLU A 306 -20.42 8.22 -14.50
CA GLU A 306 -20.40 9.52 -15.17
C GLU A 306 -19.04 10.22 -14.99
N GLN A 307 -18.78 11.28 -15.77
CA GLN A 307 -17.54 12.07 -15.70
C GLN A 307 -17.72 13.43 -15.01
N HIS A 308 -18.66 13.52 -14.07
CA HIS A 308 -18.90 14.73 -13.30
C HIS A 308 -17.83 14.88 -12.20
N ASN A 309 -17.33 16.09 -11.99
CA ASN A 309 -16.45 16.37 -10.86
C ASN A 309 -17.24 16.36 -9.56
N GLU A 310 -16.68 15.79 -8.51
CA GLU A 310 -17.30 15.74 -7.19
C GLU A 310 -16.50 16.63 -6.25
N LEU A 311 -17.08 17.77 -5.85
CA LEU A 311 -16.41 18.71 -4.94
C LEU A 311 -16.38 18.21 -3.48
N GLN A 312 -17.13 17.15 -3.21
CA GLN A 312 -17.34 16.58 -1.89
C GLN A 312 -17.27 15.05 -1.99
N PRO A 313 -16.84 14.35 -0.92
CA PRO A 313 -16.79 12.88 -0.90
C PRO A 313 -18.15 12.24 -1.21
N ARG A 314 -18.25 11.56 -2.36
CA ARG A 314 -19.45 10.82 -2.76
C ARG A 314 -19.21 9.30 -2.68
N VAL A 315 -20.19 8.58 -2.13
CA VAL A 315 -20.12 7.11 -2.01
C VAL A 315 -20.19 6.45 -3.39
N ILE A 316 -19.31 5.46 -3.63
CA ILE A 316 -19.39 4.59 -4.80
C ILE A 316 -20.49 3.55 -4.58
N GLN A 317 -21.68 3.87 -5.08
CA GLN A 317 -22.90 3.13 -4.75
C GLN A 317 -22.93 1.68 -5.28
N SER A 318 -22.14 1.35 -6.31
CA SER A 318 -22.06 -0.01 -6.86
C SER A 318 -21.50 -1.03 -5.85
N PHE A 319 -20.53 -0.65 -5.02
CA PHE A 319 -20.03 -1.48 -3.92
C PHE A 319 -21.07 -1.61 -2.82
N LYS A 320 -21.60 -0.47 -2.34
CA LYS A 320 -22.56 -0.41 -1.24
C LYS A 320 -23.84 -1.23 -1.53
N ARG A 321 -24.41 -1.12 -2.73
CA ARG A 321 -25.60 -1.88 -3.14
C ARG A 321 -25.35 -3.39 -3.20
N LYS A 322 -24.12 -3.82 -3.49
CA LYS A 322 -23.73 -5.22 -3.57
C LYS A 322 -23.22 -5.78 -2.23
N GLY A 323 -23.14 -4.94 -1.19
CA GLY A 323 -22.58 -5.33 0.11
C GLY A 323 -21.10 -5.74 0.04
N ILE A 324 -20.35 -5.16 -0.90
CA ILE A 324 -18.91 -5.42 -1.05
C ILE A 324 -18.16 -4.55 -0.05
N HIS A 325 -17.41 -5.19 0.85
CA HIS A 325 -16.60 -4.52 1.86
C HIS A 325 -15.18 -4.33 1.32
N VAL A 326 -14.87 -3.12 0.87
CA VAL A 326 -13.57 -2.79 0.28
C VAL A 326 -12.55 -2.54 1.38
N ILE A 327 -11.36 -3.13 1.28
CA ILE A 327 -10.30 -3.00 2.29
C ILE A 327 -9.10 -2.20 1.79
N ARG A 328 -8.87 -2.15 0.46
CA ARG A 328 -7.82 -1.37 -0.18
C ARG A 328 -8.27 -0.81 -1.53
N VAL A 329 -7.74 0.35 -1.87
CA VAL A 329 -7.79 0.94 -3.20
C VAL A 329 -6.41 1.44 -3.63
N SER A 330 -6.14 1.42 -4.92
CA SER A 330 -4.98 2.05 -5.54
C SER A 330 -5.45 2.93 -6.69
N ALA A 331 -5.03 4.20 -6.66
CA ALA A 331 -5.37 5.19 -7.66
C ALA A 331 -4.30 5.25 -8.76
N GLY A 332 -4.66 4.89 -10.00
CA GLY A 332 -3.85 5.13 -11.18
C GLY A 332 -4.10 6.51 -11.79
N ASP A 333 -3.43 6.81 -12.90
CA ASP A 333 -3.59 8.12 -13.57
C ASP A 333 -4.92 8.20 -14.32
N GLU A 334 -5.35 7.07 -14.87
CA GLU A 334 -6.54 6.97 -15.72
C GLU A 334 -7.51 5.86 -15.27
N HIS A 335 -7.18 5.13 -14.20
CA HIS A 335 -7.99 4.03 -13.67
C HIS A 335 -7.80 3.82 -12.18
N VAL A 336 -8.66 3.02 -11.57
CA VAL A 336 -8.60 2.64 -10.16
C VAL A 336 -8.74 1.13 -10.02
N VAL A 337 -8.07 0.59 -9.00
CA VAL A 337 -8.17 -0.81 -8.61
C VAL A 337 -8.58 -0.87 -7.14
N ALA A 338 -9.52 -1.74 -6.81
CA ALA A 338 -9.92 -2.03 -5.44
C ALA A 338 -9.74 -3.51 -5.10
N LEU A 339 -9.46 -3.77 -3.84
CA LEU A 339 -9.40 -5.10 -3.24
C LEU A 339 -10.44 -5.16 -2.13
N ASP A 340 -11.31 -6.17 -2.17
CA ASP A 340 -12.28 -6.41 -1.12
C ASP A 340 -11.77 -7.35 -0.02
N SER A 341 -12.52 -7.42 1.07
CA SER A 341 -12.25 -8.25 2.24
C SER A 341 -12.14 -9.74 1.94
N SER A 342 -12.76 -10.19 0.85
CA SER A 342 -12.76 -11.58 0.45
C SER A 342 -11.59 -11.90 -0.46
N GLY A 343 -10.77 -10.93 -0.87
CA GLY A 343 -9.62 -11.11 -1.76
C GLY A 343 -9.99 -11.01 -3.25
N TYR A 344 -11.12 -10.41 -3.60
CA TYR A 344 -11.53 -10.13 -4.97
C TYR A 344 -11.04 -8.76 -5.44
N VAL A 345 -10.70 -8.66 -6.73
CA VAL A 345 -10.18 -7.44 -7.34
C VAL A 345 -11.21 -6.81 -8.26
N TYR A 346 -11.38 -5.49 -8.15
CA TYR A 346 -12.27 -4.70 -8.98
C TYR A 346 -11.48 -3.60 -9.69
N THR A 347 -11.80 -3.35 -10.96
CA THR A 347 -11.12 -2.36 -11.79
C THR A 347 -12.12 -1.45 -12.48
N TRP A 348 -11.82 -0.15 -12.55
CA TRP A 348 -12.62 0.81 -13.32
C TRP A 348 -11.83 2.01 -13.79
N GLY A 349 -12.40 2.76 -14.73
CA GLY A 349 -11.79 3.90 -15.39
C GLY A 349 -11.54 3.64 -16.89
N LYS A 350 -10.43 4.16 -17.42
CA LYS A 350 -10.03 3.96 -18.81
C LYS A 350 -9.50 2.54 -19.06
N GLY A 351 -10.03 1.89 -20.10
CA GLY A 351 -9.65 0.54 -20.54
C GLY A 351 -8.39 0.48 -21.40
N TYR A 352 -7.91 1.63 -21.89
CA TYR A 352 -6.82 1.72 -22.87
C TYR A 352 -5.54 0.99 -22.41
N CYS A 353 -4.85 0.35 -23.36
CA CYS A 353 -3.72 -0.57 -23.13
C CYS A 353 -4.07 -1.80 -22.27
N GLY A 354 -5.35 -2.08 -22.00
CA GLY A 354 -5.77 -3.18 -21.15
C GLY A 354 -5.51 -2.97 -19.66
N ALA A 355 -5.38 -1.71 -19.21
CA ALA A 355 -5.07 -1.37 -17.81
C ALA A 355 -6.07 -1.96 -16.79
N LEU A 356 -7.26 -2.35 -17.24
CA LEU A 356 -8.32 -2.95 -16.41
C LEU A 356 -8.32 -4.49 -16.43
N GLY A 357 -7.61 -5.16 -17.34
CA GLY A 357 -7.40 -6.60 -17.29
C GLY A 357 -8.59 -7.48 -17.75
N HIS A 358 -9.66 -6.90 -18.28
CA HIS A 358 -10.85 -7.66 -18.72
C HIS A 358 -10.68 -8.39 -20.06
N GLY A 359 -9.51 -8.27 -20.71
CA GLY A 359 -9.25 -8.88 -22.02
C GLY A 359 -9.64 -8.02 -23.22
N ASP A 360 -10.01 -6.78 -22.97
CA ASP A 360 -10.37 -5.76 -23.95
C ASP A 360 -9.79 -4.40 -23.50
N GLU A 361 -10.09 -3.35 -24.25
CA GLU A 361 -9.72 -1.96 -23.92
C GLU A 361 -10.94 -1.09 -23.60
N ILE A 362 -12.04 -1.72 -23.16
CA ILE A 362 -13.30 -1.04 -22.93
C ILE A 362 -13.26 -0.36 -21.55
N ASP A 363 -13.55 0.94 -21.54
CA ASP A 363 -13.71 1.71 -20.31
C ASP A 363 -14.79 1.10 -19.41
N LYS A 364 -14.52 1.02 -18.11
CA LYS A 364 -15.52 0.62 -17.12
C LYS A 364 -15.89 1.84 -16.30
N THR A 365 -17.13 2.30 -16.43
CA THR A 365 -17.59 3.55 -15.80
C THR A 365 -17.93 3.37 -14.31
N THR A 366 -18.05 2.12 -13.86
CA THR A 366 -18.25 1.71 -12.47
C THR A 366 -17.36 0.50 -12.16
N PRO A 367 -17.02 0.24 -10.87
CA PRO A 367 -16.25 -0.93 -10.47
C PRO A 367 -16.77 -2.25 -11.04
N GLU A 368 -15.91 -2.96 -11.78
CA GLU A 368 -16.20 -4.27 -12.35
C GLU A 368 -15.26 -5.33 -11.78
N LEU A 369 -15.80 -6.51 -11.45
CA LEU A 369 -15.04 -7.63 -10.92
C LEU A 369 -14.10 -8.19 -11.99
N LEU A 370 -12.83 -8.35 -11.65
CA LEU A 370 -11.83 -8.98 -12.50
C LEU A 370 -11.94 -10.51 -12.42
N SER A 371 -12.88 -11.06 -13.19
CA SER A 371 -13.28 -12.48 -13.13
C SER A 371 -12.14 -13.48 -13.39
N SER A 372 -11.13 -13.09 -14.17
CA SER A 372 -9.95 -13.90 -14.47
C SER A 372 -9.08 -14.20 -13.23
N LEU A 373 -9.18 -13.40 -12.17
CA LEU A 373 -8.46 -13.62 -10.91
C LEU A 373 -9.36 -14.15 -9.77
N LYS A 374 -10.62 -14.51 -10.06
CA LYS A 374 -11.59 -14.96 -9.04
C LYS A 374 -11.11 -16.15 -8.21
N SER A 375 -10.27 -17.02 -8.77
CA SER A 375 -9.71 -18.19 -8.08
C SER A 375 -8.54 -17.89 -7.14
N HIS A 376 -8.01 -16.66 -7.14
CA HIS A 376 -6.83 -16.28 -6.36
C HIS A 376 -7.19 -15.33 -5.22
N LEU A 377 -6.55 -15.47 -4.07
CA LEU A 377 -6.71 -14.54 -2.95
C LEU A 377 -5.73 -13.38 -3.13
N ALA A 378 -6.20 -12.27 -3.68
CA ALA A 378 -5.39 -11.06 -3.83
C ALA A 378 -5.12 -10.42 -2.47
N VAL A 379 -3.87 -10.03 -2.21
CA VAL A 379 -3.44 -9.39 -0.95
C VAL A 379 -2.99 -7.94 -1.15
N GLN A 380 -2.55 -7.58 -2.36
CA GLN A 380 -2.15 -6.23 -2.71
C GLN A 380 -2.63 -5.88 -4.13
N VAL A 381 -3.01 -4.62 -4.33
CA VAL A 381 -3.31 -4.06 -5.65
C VAL A 381 -2.54 -2.76 -5.86
N CYS A 382 -1.95 -2.58 -7.05
CA CYS A 382 -1.19 -1.38 -7.41
C CYS A 382 -1.61 -0.90 -8.78
N ALA A 383 -1.81 0.41 -8.93
CA ALA A 383 -2.19 1.06 -10.17
C ALA A 383 -1.42 2.36 -10.34
N ARG A 384 -0.67 2.50 -11.44
CA ARG A 384 -0.11 3.79 -11.88
C ARG A 384 -0.05 3.88 -13.39
N LYS A 385 -0.22 5.10 -13.90
CA LYS A 385 -0.28 5.37 -15.34
C LYS A 385 -1.33 4.51 -16.05
N ARG A 386 -0.91 3.41 -16.69
CA ARG A 386 -1.75 2.43 -17.38
C ARG A 386 -1.34 0.99 -17.05
N LYS A 387 -0.82 0.79 -15.85
CA LYS A 387 -0.30 -0.50 -15.37
C LYS A 387 -1.06 -0.89 -14.12
N THR A 388 -1.35 -2.18 -14.02
CA THR A 388 -1.94 -2.77 -12.83
C THR A 388 -1.16 -3.99 -12.42
N PHE A 389 -0.90 -4.08 -11.12
CA PHE A 389 -0.38 -5.29 -10.49
C PHE A 389 -1.35 -5.80 -9.42
N VAL A 390 -1.44 -7.12 -9.33
CA VAL A 390 -2.15 -7.82 -8.28
C VAL A 390 -1.18 -8.83 -7.66
N LEU A 391 -0.89 -8.68 -6.37
CA LEU A 391 -0.15 -9.68 -5.59
C LEU A 391 -1.16 -10.61 -4.93
N VAL A 392 -0.89 -11.92 -4.94
CA VAL A 392 -1.75 -12.93 -4.31
C VAL A 392 -1.05 -13.62 -3.12
N ASP A 393 -1.81 -14.32 -2.29
CA ASP A 393 -1.38 -14.90 -1.01
C ASP A 393 -0.20 -15.88 -1.11
N ASP A 394 0.02 -16.50 -2.27
CA ASP A 394 1.15 -17.40 -2.52
C ASP A 394 2.45 -16.68 -2.92
N GLY A 395 2.45 -15.35 -3.00
CA GLY A 395 3.57 -14.51 -3.39
C GLY A 395 3.76 -14.36 -4.91
N SER A 396 2.84 -14.87 -5.74
CA SER A 396 2.81 -14.63 -7.18
C SER A 396 2.26 -13.24 -7.50
N ALA A 397 2.85 -12.58 -8.48
CA ALA A 397 2.38 -11.28 -8.98
C ALA A 397 1.78 -11.42 -10.39
N PHE A 398 0.62 -10.80 -10.60
CA PHE A 398 0.02 -10.65 -11.91
C PHE A 398 0.17 -9.21 -12.39
N GLY A 399 0.65 -9.01 -13.61
CA GLY A 399 0.80 -7.71 -14.26
C GLY A 399 -0.04 -7.63 -15.53
N PHE A 400 -0.64 -6.47 -15.78
CA PHE A 400 -1.38 -6.17 -17.01
C PHE A 400 -1.43 -4.67 -17.28
N GLY A 401 -1.81 -4.29 -18.50
CA GLY A 401 -1.78 -2.92 -18.99
C GLY A 401 -0.63 -2.65 -19.96
N TRP A 402 -0.11 -1.43 -19.93
CA TRP A 402 0.90 -0.93 -20.84
C TRP A 402 2.32 -1.46 -20.52
N MET A 403 2.99 -2.06 -21.51
CA MET A 403 4.33 -2.67 -21.41
C MET A 403 5.47 -1.67 -21.71
N GLY A 404 5.16 -0.40 -21.90
CA GLY A 404 6.15 0.65 -22.17
C GLY A 404 7.30 0.63 -21.16
N PHE A 405 8.51 0.86 -21.68
CA PHE A 405 9.76 0.84 -20.92
C PHE A 405 10.09 -0.50 -20.24
N GLY A 406 9.34 -1.58 -20.46
CA GLY A 406 9.53 -2.85 -19.75
C GLY A 406 9.00 -2.84 -18.32
N SER A 407 8.18 -1.84 -17.96
CA SER A 407 7.75 -1.60 -16.58
C SER A 407 6.70 -2.58 -16.05
N LEU A 408 6.32 -3.59 -16.86
CA LEU A 408 5.59 -4.78 -16.41
C LEU A 408 6.49 -6.01 -16.10
N GLY A 409 7.78 -5.97 -16.44
CA GLY A 409 8.74 -7.03 -16.09
C GLY A 409 8.72 -8.25 -17.02
N PHE A 410 7.96 -8.17 -18.11
CA PHE A 410 7.86 -9.23 -19.11
C PHE A 410 8.87 -9.04 -20.22
N THR A 411 9.60 -10.11 -20.55
CA THR A 411 10.70 -10.08 -21.53
C THR A 411 10.23 -10.27 -22.96
N ASP A 412 9.12 -10.96 -23.14
CA ASP A 412 8.44 -11.21 -24.40
C ASP A 412 7.52 -10.03 -24.73
N ARG A 413 7.99 -9.18 -25.65
CA ARG A 413 7.17 -8.14 -26.27
C ARG A 413 6.37 -8.69 -27.45
N GLU A 414 5.79 -9.90 -27.36
CA GLU A 414 5.08 -10.55 -28.49
C GLU A 414 4.21 -9.55 -29.27
N LEU A 415 4.63 -9.09 -30.47
CA LEU A 415 3.98 -8.13 -31.40
C LEU A 415 3.21 -6.91 -30.81
N SER A 416 3.15 -6.73 -29.50
CA SER A 416 2.18 -5.93 -28.77
C SER A 416 2.84 -5.32 -27.55
N ASP A 417 2.59 -4.03 -27.35
CA ASP A 417 3.09 -3.21 -26.25
C ASP A 417 2.14 -3.20 -25.04
N LYS A 418 1.24 -4.19 -24.95
CA LYS A 418 0.21 -4.25 -23.92
C LYS A 418 -0.18 -5.67 -23.55
N ILE A 419 -0.67 -5.83 -22.32
CA ILE A 419 -1.21 -7.07 -21.78
C ILE A 419 -2.65 -6.83 -21.35
N LEU A 420 -3.60 -7.43 -22.06
CA LEU A 420 -5.04 -7.16 -21.87
C LEU A 420 -5.69 -7.98 -20.75
N LYS A 421 -5.05 -9.09 -20.32
CA LYS A 421 -5.52 -9.96 -19.22
C LYS A 421 -4.39 -10.15 -18.22
N PRO A 422 -4.70 -10.29 -16.92
CA PRO A 422 -3.71 -10.58 -15.89
C PRO A 422 -2.78 -11.72 -16.31
N ARG A 423 -1.48 -11.43 -16.36
CA ARG A 423 -0.45 -12.40 -16.69
C ARG A 423 0.48 -12.55 -15.50
N VAL A 424 0.82 -13.77 -15.14
CA VAL A 424 1.70 -14.03 -14.01
C VAL A 424 3.15 -13.71 -14.37
N LEU A 425 3.86 -13.05 -13.46
CA LEU A 425 5.27 -12.68 -13.59
C LEU A 425 6.17 -13.85 -13.16
N ASP A 426 6.24 -14.89 -14.00
CA ASP A 426 6.92 -16.16 -13.69
C ASP A 426 8.41 -16.00 -13.35
N SER A 427 9.08 -14.97 -13.88
CA SER A 427 10.49 -14.67 -13.61
C SER A 427 10.78 -14.41 -12.12
N LEU A 428 9.77 -14.02 -11.33
CA LEU A 428 9.90 -13.77 -9.90
C LEU A 428 9.18 -14.80 -9.03
N ARG A 429 8.55 -15.82 -9.61
CA ARG A 429 7.76 -16.83 -8.88
C ARG A 429 8.57 -17.53 -7.78
N SER A 430 9.85 -17.81 -8.02
CA SER A 430 10.72 -18.48 -7.05
C SER A 430 11.10 -17.61 -5.84
N HIS A 431 10.86 -16.30 -5.90
CA HIS A 431 11.31 -15.36 -4.89
C HIS A 431 10.24 -15.02 -3.84
N HIS A 432 8.97 -15.37 -4.07
CA HIS A 432 7.83 -15.06 -3.21
C HIS A 432 7.75 -13.58 -2.85
N ILE A 433 7.02 -12.82 -3.67
CA ILE A 433 6.90 -11.37 -3.53
C ILE A 433 6.02 -11.05 -2.32
N SER A 434 6.45 -10.06 -1.52
CA SER A 434 5.70 -9.57 -0.36
C SER A 434 5.11 -8.18 -0.59
N GLN A 435 5.74 -7.36 -1.44
CA GLN A 435 5.22 -6.04 -1.79
C GLN A 435 5.63 -5.63 -3.21
N ILE A 436 4.73 -4.95 -3.90
CA ILE A 436 4.94 -4.34 -5.21
C ILE A 436 4.70 -2.84 -5.08
N SER A 437 5.51 -2.03 -5.75
CA SER A 437 5.23 -0.63 -6.00
C SER A 437 5.50 -0.31 -7.46
N THR A 438 4.52 0.29 -8.13
CA THR A 438 4.65 0.67 -9.55
C THR A 438 4.53 2.19 -9.69
N GLY A 439 5.51 2.79 -10.35
CA GLY A 439 5.59 4.22 -10.64
C GLY A 439 5.13 4.51 -12.07
N LEU A 440 5.40 5.70 -12.59
CA LEU A 440 4.96 6.05 -13.95
C LEU A 440 5.70 5.24 -15.03
N TYR A 441 6.98 4.93 -14.81
CA TYR A 441 7.84 4.31 -15.83
C TYR A 441 8.62 3.10 -15.36
N HIS A 442 8.58 2.78 -14.07
CA HIS A 442 9.25 1.64 -13.46
C HIS A 442 8.37 0.97 -12.41
N THR A 443 8.82 -0.20 -11.96
CA THR A 443 8.19 -1.00 -10.91
C THR A 443 9.31 -1.62 -10.08
N VAL A 444 9.11 -1.66 -8.78
CA VAL A 444 10.02 -2.28 -7.82
C VAL A 444 9.22 -3.24 -6.93
N VAL A 445 9.81 -4.38 -6.62
CA VAL A 445 9.21 -5.39 -5.75
C VAL A 445 10.16 -5.75 -4.62
N VAL A 446 9.58 -6.10 -3.47
CA VAL A 446 10.28 -6.63 -2.29
C VAL A 446 9.79 -8.06 -2.06
N THR A 447 10.73 -8.96 -1.78
CA THR A 447 10.48 -10.37 -1.52
C THR A 447 10.42 -10.65 -0.01
N ASN A 448 9.90 -11.80 0.40
CA ASN A 448 9.92 -12.22 1.82
C ASN A 448 11.34 -12.42 2.39
N ARG A 449 12.35 -12.50 1.53
CA ARG A 449 13.78 -12.56 1.91
C ARG A 449 14.44 -11.19 2.03
N GLY A 450 13.72 -10.11 1.74
CA GLY A 450 14.27 -8.75 1.71
C GLY A 450 15.05 -8.41 0.45
N LEU A 451 15.05 -9.29 -0.56
CA LEU A 451 15.60 -8.95 -1.88
C LEU A 451 14.69 -7.95 -2.59
N ILE A 452 15.30 -7.00 -3.28
CA ILE A 452 14.62 -5.96 -4.06
C ILE A 452 14.87 -6.22 -5.54
N PHE A 453 13.82 -6.26 -6.36
CA PHE A 453 13.95 -6.33 -7.81
C PHE A 453 13.29 -5.12 -8.48
N GLY A 454 13.99 -4.53 -9.45
CA GLY A 454 13.50 -3.41 -10.26
C GLY A 454 13.38 -3.77 -11.74
N PHE A 455 12.39 -3.17 -12.40
CA PHE A 455 12.20 -3.24 -13.84
C PHE A 455 11.47 -2.03 -14.40
N GLY A 456 11.73 -1.70 -15.65
CA GLY A 456 11.24 -0.50 -16.33
C GLY A 456 12.35 0.49 -16.72
N ASP A 457 11.96 1.75 -16.84
CA ASP A 457 12.86 2.87 -17.14
C ASP A 457 13.83 3.14 -15.99
N ASN A 458 15.08 3.47 -16.32
CA ASN A 458 16.10 3.91 -15.36
C ASN A 458 16.94 5.09 -15.88
N GLU A 459 16.46 5.82 -16.89
CA GLU A 459 17.20 6.95 -17.47
C GLU A 459 17.48 8.08 -16.46
N ARG A 460 16.68 8.15 -15.39
CA ARG A 460 16.85 9.08 -14.26
C ARG A 460 17.37 8.40 -13.00
N ALA A 461 17.89 7.18 -13.11
CA ALA A 461 18.37 6.34 -12.01
C ALA A 461 17.32 5.97 -10.94
N GLN A 462 16.04 5.95 -11.31
CA GLN A 462 14.93 5.61 -10.41
C GLN A 462 14.90 4.15 -9.91
N LEU A 463 15.72 3.27 -10.46
CA LEU A 463 15.98 1.91 -9.96
C LEU A 463 17.19 1.85 -9.04
N GLY A 464 17.94 2.95 -8.85
CA GLY A 464 19.11 2.97 -7.96
C GLY A 464 20.27 2.09 -8.45
N HIS A 465 20.39 1.90 -9.76
CA HIS A 465 21.41 1.05 -10.37
C HIS A 465 22.18 1.82 -11.44
N GLU A 466 23.46 2.10 -11.20
CA GLU A 466 24.26 3.06 -11.98
C GLU A 466 24.43 2.66 -13.46
N SER A 467 24.71 1.39 -13.75
CA SER A 467 24.98 0.91 -15.11
C SER A 467 23.73 0.54 -15.92
N LEU A 468 22.54 0.56 -15.32
CA LEU A 468 21.29 0.22 -16.02
C LEU A 468 20.64 1.49 -16.55
N ARG A 469 20.32 1.55 -17.84
CA ARG A 469 19.50 2.62 -18.43
C ARG A 469 18.00 2.29 -18.42
N GLY A 470 17.69 1.01 -18.45
CA GLY A 470 16.37 0.43 -18.24
C GLY A 470 16.49 -1.09 -18.28
N CYS A 471 15.51 -1.80 -17.73
CA CYS A 471 15.50 -3.26 -17.76
C CYS A 471 14.09 -3.82 -18.01
N LEU A 472 13.99 -4.67 -19.02
CA LEU A 472 12.74 -5.37 -19.35
C LEU A 472 12.46 -6.53 -18.39
N LYS A 473 13.53 -7.16 -17.88
CA LYS A 473 13.45 -8.24 -16.90
C LYS A 473 13.66 -7.69 -15.49
N PRO A 474 12.97 -8.24 -14.48
CA PRO A 474 13.29 -8.00 -13.08
C PRO A 474 14.77 -8.22 -12.83
N THR A 475 15.42 -7.21 -12.28
CA THR A 475 16.85 -7.22 -11.96
C THR A 475 17.01 -6.87 -10.49
N GLU A 476 17.83 -7.63 -9.79
CA GLU A 476 18.08 -7.38 -8.37
C GLU A 476 18.75 -6.02 -8.18
N ILE A 477 18.27 -5.25 -7.21
CA ILE A 477 18.83 -3.95 -6.84
C ILE A 477 19.54 -4.10 -5.50
N ILE A 478 20.82 -3.71 -5.49
CA ILE A 478 21.64 -3.70 -4.28
C ILE A 478 21.50 -2.34 -3.60
N VAL A 479 21.08 -2.35 -2.35
CA VAL A 479 21.09 -1.16 -1.48
C VAL A 479 22.42 -1.18 -0.75
N PRO A 480 23.26 -0.14 -0.85
CA PRO A 480 24.49 -0.07 -0.08
C PRO A 480 24.13 -0.04 1.41
N GLU A 481 24.38 -1.14 2.12
CA GLU A 481 24.35 -1.10 3.58
C GLU A 481 25.55 -0.28 4.04
N THR A 482 25.30 0.82 4.75
CA THR A 482 26.38 1.59 5.38
C THR A 482 27.03 0.73 6.45
N ILE A 483 28.24 0.27 6.16
CA ILE A 483 29.22 -0.10 7.17
C ILE A 483 29.51 1.18 7.99
N ASN A 484 29.25 1.11 9.30
CA ASN A 484 29.56 2.08 10.38
C ASN A 484 28.67 3.34 10.54
N GLU A 485 27.85 3.31 11.60
CA GLU A 485 27.14 4.45 12.20
C GLU A 485 28.07 5.49 12.89
N ALA A 486 29.33 5.62 12.49
CA ALA A 486 30.32 6.43 13.20
C ALA A 486 31.03 7.52 12.36
N ALA A 487 30.77 7.63 11.06
CA ALA A 487 31.54 8.53 10.18
C ALA A 487 30.79 9.78 9.68
N ASP A 488 29.46 9.85 9.72
CA ASP A 488 28.69 10.95 9.09
C ASP A 488 28.49 12.20 9.98
N MET A 489 29.24 12.34 11.09
CA MET A 489 29.19 13.53 11.94
C MET A 489 30.25 14.60 11.63
N GLU A 490 31.16 14.39 10.67
CA GLU A 490 32.27 15.35 10.43
C GLU A 490 32.19 16.21 9.17
N GLU A 491 31.22 16.05 8.27
CA GLU A 491 31.11 16.92 7.09
C GLU A 491 29.74 17.61 6.98
N CYS A 492 29.49 18.59 7.83
CA CYS A 492 28.58 19.73 7.59
C CYS A 492 28.66 20.71 8.77
N VAL A 493 29.68 21.57 8.80
CA VAL A 493 29.68 22.85 9.52
C VAL A 493 29.64 23.98 8.51
#